data_AF-A0A1H6S4D3-F1
#
_entry.id   AF-A0A1H6S4D3-F1
#
_cell.length_a   1.000
_cell.length_b   1.000
_cell.length_c   1.000
_cell.angle_alpha   90.00
_cell.angle_beta   90.00
_cell.angle_gamma   90.00
#
_symmetry.space_group_name_H-M   'P 1'
#
loop_
_entity.id
_entity.type
_entity.pdbx_description
1 polymer ?
#
loop_
_entity_poly.entity_id
_entity_poly.type
_entity_poly.pdbx_seq_one_letter_code
_entity_poly.pdbx_strand_id
1 'polypeptide(L)'
;MTEEKLNRLGQMEKRLSSIAGRDPADAVHEIVLELFGFDYDYVPVLRGKREGLTNREILSEELQKLPALTVEHLCPLLLYLFGTNLKGIVSIEKAPISIRSKDNWVKRHRGDLVMITGGHEDLEVLVTPTEEFMTVNGNEFLPEDLLKRLINIGYQNRDGHAFYANPEGEPVSDDFKTLTIRTITEYFEEHPQH
;
A
#
# COMPACT_ATOMS: atom_id res chain seq x y z
N MET A 1 10.75 30.87 -0.01
CA MET A 1 9.53 30.07 0.21
C MET A 1 9.59 28.88 -0.71
N THR A 2 10.00 27.74 -0.20
CA THR A 2 9.93 26.46 -0.93
C THR A 2 8.45 26.10 -0.99
N GLU A 3 7.88 25.99 -2.19
CA GLU A 3 6.57 25.35 -2.36
C GLU A 3 6.64 23.97 -1.70
N GLU A 4 5.78 23.74 -0.72
CA GLU A 4 5.65 22.41 -0.12
C GLU A 4 5.19 21.46 -1.21
N LYS A 5 6.06 20.52 -1.60
CA LYS A 5 5.76 19.57 -2.67
C LYS A 5 4.53 18.77 -2.27
N LEU A 6 3.43 18.93 -3.00
CA LEU A 6 2.19 18.19 -2.79
C LEU A 6 2.51 16.69 -2.71
N ASN A 7 2.01 16.01 -1.68
CA ASN A 7 2.02 14.55 -1.63
C ASN A 7 1.18 13.96 -2.78
N ARG A 8 1.24 12.65 -3.00
CA ARG A 8 0.54 12.03 -4.14
C ARG A 8 -0.98 12.28 -4.14
N LEU A 9 -1.65 12.34 -2.98
CA LEU A 9 -3.07 12.69 -2.92
C LEU A 9 -3.34 14.14 -3.33
N GLY A 10 -2.49 15.09 -2.92
CA GLY A 10 -2.59 16.48 -3.35
C GLY A 10 -2.35 16.64 -4.86
N GLN A 11 -1.42 15.87 -5.42
CA GLN A 11 -1.21 15.80 -6.87
C GLN A 11 -2.40 15.19 -7.60
N MET A 12 -2.98 14.13 -7.04
CA MET A 12 -4.20 13.49 -7.56
C MET A 12 -5.36 14.49 -7.59
N GLU A 13 -5.66 15.17 -6.48
CA GLU A 13 -6.73 16.18 -6.39
C GLU A 13 -6.57 17.28 -7.47
N LYS A 14 -5.35 17.80 -7.63
CA LYS A 14 -5.03 18.80 -8.67
C LYS A 14 -5.25 18.28 -10.09
N ARG A 15 -4.94 17.00 -10.35
CA ARG A 15 -5.13 16.38 -11.67
C ARG A 15 -6.61 16.13 -11.93
N LEU A 16 -7.37 15.65 -10.93
CA LEU A 16 -8.81 15.42 -11.03
C LEU A 16 -9.58 16.71 -11.36
N SER A 17 -9.20 17.84 -10.75
CA SER A 17 -9.84 19.14 -11.03
C SER A 17 -9.55 19.70 -12.43
N SER A 18 -8.61 19.09 -13.16
CA SER A 18 -8.16 19.52 -14.49
C SER A 18 -8.60 18.57 -15.62
N ILE A 19 -9.51 17.61 -15.35
CA ILE A 19 -10.04 16.66 -16.33
C ILE A 19 -11.09 17.36 -17.21
N ALA A 20 -10.67 18.26 -18.11
CA ALA A 20 -11.60 18.90 -19.03
C ALA A 20 -11.79 18.04 -20.30
N GLY A 21 -12.98 17.46 -20.48
CA GLY A 21 -13.41 16.77 -21.71
C GLY A 21 -12.87 15.36 -21.92
N ARG A 22 -12.17 14.79 -20.95
CA ARG A 22 -11.70 13.40 -20.97
C ARG A 22 -12.74 12.47 -20.34
N ASP A 23 -12.75 11.20 -20.74
CA ASP A 23 -13.50 10.17 -20.02
C ASP A 23 -12.98 10.07 -18.57
N PRO A 24 -13.85 10.17 -17.55
CA PRO A 24 -13.43 10.12 -16.15
C PRO A 24 -12.74 8.81 -15.76
N ALA A 25 -13.16 7.67 -16.28
CA ALA A 25 -12.55 6.38 -15.93
C ALA A 25 -11.14 6.26 -16.51
N ASP A 26 -10.94 6.69 -17.76
CA ASP A 26 -9.61 6.74 -18.38
C ASP A 26 -8.67 7.67 -17.61
N ALA A 27 -9.16 8.86 -17.25
CA ALA A 27 -8.36 9.83 -16.50
C ALA A 27 -8.01 9.31 -15.09
N VAL A 28 -8.95 8.69 -14.39
CA VAL A 28 -8.69 8.08 -13.08
C VAL A 28 -7.68 6.94 -13.19
N HIS A 29 -7.85 6.06 -14.17
CA HIS A 29 -6.91 4.96 -14.42
C HIS A 29 -5.48 5.51 -14.61
N GLU A 30 -5.29 6.49 -15.51
CA GLU A 30 -3.97 7.05 -15.77
C GLU A 30 -3.36 7.75 -14.56
N ILE A 31 -4.16 8.56 -13.84
CA ILE A 31 -3.67 9.25 -12.64
C ILE A 31 -3.21 8.25 -11.59
N VAL A 32 -3.96 7.17 -11.38
CA VAL A 32 -3.60 6.15 -10.40
C VAL A 32 -2.41 5.31 -10.86
N LEU A 33 -2.35 4.95 -12.15
CA LEU A 33 -1.21 4.24 -12.73
C LEU A 33 0.08 5.06 -12.58
N GLU A 34 0.05 6.36 -12.91
CA GLU A 34 1.23 7.22 -12.83
C GLU A 34 1.67 7.54 -11.40
N LEU A 35 0.72 7.80 -10.49
CA LEU A 35 1.05 8.18 -9.11
C LEU A 35 1.33 6.98 -8.22
N PHE A 36 0.64 5.86 -8.44
CA PHE A 36 0.65 4.72 -7.52
C PHE A 36 1.07 3.41 -8.17
N GLY A 37 1.12 3.32 -9.50
CA GLY A 37 1.54 2.11 -10.21
C GLY A 37 0.45 1.03 -10.31
N PHE A 38 -0.79 1.33 -9.93
CA PHE A 38 -1.88 0.36 -10.08
C PHE A 38 -2.50 0.48 -11.47
N ASP A 39 -2.39 -0.61 -12.22
CA ASP A 39 -3.06 -0.77 -13.51
C ASP A 39 -4.45 -1.40 -13.29
N TYR A 40 -5.49 -0.55 -13.27
CA TYR A 40 -6.85 -1.02 -13.04
C TYR A 40 -7.44 -1.85 -14.18
N ASP A 41 -6.76 -2.02 -15.31
CA ASP A 41 -7.19 -2.99 -16.31
C ASP A 41 -6.89 -4.43 -15.88
N TYR A 42 -5.92 -4.63 -14.97
CA TYR A 42 -5.49 -5.94 -14.49
C TYR A 42 -5.76 -6.20 -13.01
N VAL A 43 -5.93 -5.15 -12.19
CA VAL A 43 -6.27 -5.34 -10.77
C VAL A 43 -7.66 -6.01 -10.65
N PRO A 44 -7.80 -7.10 -9.87
CA PRO A 44 -9.09 -7.76 -9.72
C PRO A 44 -10.15 -6.85 -9.09
N VAL A 45 -11.35 -6.84 -9.66
CA VAL A 45 -12.53 -6.24 -9.02
C VAL A 45 -13.00 -7.16 -7.89
N LEU A 46 -12.91 -6.67 -6.66
CA LEU A 46 -13.30 -7.40 -5.45
C LEU A 46 -14.80 -7.31 -5.18
N ARG A 47 -15.42 -6.18 -5.51
CA ARG A 47 -16.84 -5.91 -5.27
C ARG A 47 -17.47 -5.24 -6.48
N GLY A 48 -18.72 -5.60 -6.78
CA GLY A 48 -19.43 -5.05 -7.94
C GLY A 48 -18.96 -5.62 -9.29
N LYS A 49 -18.28 -6.77 -9.28
CA LYS A 49 -17.92 -7.49 -10.52
C LYS A 49 -19.19 -7.85 -11.30
N ARG A 50 -19.18 -7.60 -12.61
CA ARG A 50 -20.28 -7.90 -13.53
C ARG A 50 -19.72 -8.63 -14.74
N GLU A 51 -20.38 -9.72 -15.14
CA GLU A 51 -19.96 -10.50 -16.29
C GLU A 51 -20.08 -9.68 -17.59
N GLY A 52 -19.10 -9.81 -18.47
CA GLY A 52 -19.08 -9.13 -19.76
C GLY A 52 -18.65 -7.66 -19.73
N LEU A 53 -18.37 -7.08 -18.56
CA LEU A 53 -17.82 -5.73 -18.44
C LEU A 53 -16.34 -5.75 -18.07
N THR A 54 -15.60 -4.82 -18.66
CA THR A 54 -14.23 -4.50 -18.27
C THR A 54 -14.19 -3.73 -16.96
N ASN A 55 -13.02 -3.70 -16.32
CA ASN A 55 -12.82 -2.92 -15.10
C ASN A 55 -13.05 -1.42 -15.33
N ARG A 56 -12.71 -0.89 -16.52
CA ARG A 56 -12.96 0.52 -16.88
C ARG A 56 -14.45 0.83 -17.01
N GLU A 57 -15.23 -0.06 -17.61
CA GLU A 57 -16.68 0.11 -17.72
C GLU A 57 -17.34 0.10 -16.34
N ILE A 58 -16.94 -0.84 -15.47
CA ILE A 58 -17.41 -0.87 -14.08
C ILE A 58 -17.03 0.42 -13.36
N LEU A 59 -15.76 0.86 -13.47
CA LEU A 59 -15.31 2.10 -12.86
C LEU A 59 -16.10 3.32 -13.38
N SER A 60 -16.30 3.42 -14.70
CA SER A 60 -17.04 4.52 -15.33
C SER A 60 -18.47 4.63 -14.78
N GLU A 61 -19.18 3.51 -14.67
CA GLU A 61 -20.52 3.51 -14.07
C GLU A 61 -20.54 3.95 -12.60
N GLU A 62 -19.57 3.50 -11.80
CA GLU A 62 -19.53 3.86 -10.38
C GLU A 62 -19.08 5.32 -10.18
N LEU A 63 -18.21 5.86 -11.04
CA LEU A 63 -17.82 7.27 -11.02
C LEU A 63 -19.02 8.20 -11.26
N GLN A 64 -19.97 7.81 -12.11
CA GLN A 64 -21.20 8.59 -12.35
C GLN A 64 -22.10 8.70 -11.12
N LYS A 65 -21.93 7.82 -10.13
CA LYS A 65 -22.70 7.84 -8.88
C LYS A 65 -22.06 8.71 -7.80
N LEU A 66 -20.82 9.17 -8.01
CA LEU A 66 -20.13 10.01 -7.04
C LEU A 66 -20.73 11.41 -7.01
N PRO A 67 -20.86 12.04 -5.82
CA PRO A 67 -21.28 13.43 -5.70
C PRO A 67 -20.34 14.40 -6.44
N ALA A 68 -19.04 14.10 -6.42
CA ALA A 68 -18.00 14.84 -7.12
C ALA A 68 -16.77 13.95 -7.36
N LEU A 69 -16.03 14.22 -8.43
CA LEU A 69 -14.78 13.54 -8.73
C LEU A 69 -13.61 14.20 -7.96
N THR A 70 -13.55 13.94 -6.66
CA THR A 70 -12.49 14.41 -5.75
C THR A 70 -11.83 13.23 -5.06
N VAL A 71 -10.64 13.41 -4.49
CA VAL A 71 -9.93 12.38 -3.71
C VAL A 71 -10.78 11.88 -2.54
N GLU A 72 -11.58 12.76 -1.94
CA GLU A 72 -12.49 12.42 -0.84
C GLU A 72 -13.47 11.31 -1.20
N HIS A 73 -14.08 11.40 -2.38
CA HIS A 73 -15.08 10.44 -2.87
C HIS A 73 -14.44 9.26 -3.62
N LEU A 74 -13.35 9.52 -4.34
CA LEU A 74 -12.70 8.53 -5.19
C LEU A 74 -11.92 7.48 -4.38
N CYS A 75 -11.19 7.88 -3.33
CA CYS A 75 -10.42 6.91 -2.53
C CYS A 75 -11.29 5.82 -1.90
N PRO A 76 -12.43 6.12 -1.24
CA PRO A 76 -13.34 5.09 -0.75
C PRO A 76 -13.89 4.19 -1.86
N LEU A 77 -14.18 4.74 -3.04
CA LEU A 77 -14.66 3.95 -4.17
C LEU A 77 -13.59 2.95 -4.66
N LEU A 78 -12.36 3.40 -4.87
CA LEU A 78 -11.26 2.55 -5.31
C LEU A 78 -10.91 1.48 -4.26
N LEU A 79 -10.96 1.84 -2.98
CA LEU A 79 -10.84 0.88 -1.90
C LEU A 79 -11.96 -0.17 -1.94
N TYR A 80 -13.20 0.25 -2.16
CA TYR A 80 -14.35 -0.65 -2.23
C TYR A 80 -14.29 -1.60 -3.43
N LEU A 81 -14.01 -1.08 -4.63
CA LEU A 81 -13.99 -1.87 -5.87
C LEU A 81 -12.77 -2.77 -5.97
N PHE A 82 -11.58 -2.22 -5.68
CA PHE A 82 -10.30 -2.86 -6.01
C PHE A 82 -9.47 -3.22 -4.76
N GLY A 83 -9.91 -2.83 -3.55
CA GLY A 83 -9.12 -3.03 -2.33
C GLY A 83 -7.91 -2.10 -2.23
N THR A 84 -7.81 -1.07 -3.08
CA THR A 84 -6.64 -0.19 -3.13
C THR A 84 -6.75 0.94 -2.10
N ASN A 85 -6.01 0.85 -1.00
CA ASN A 85 -5.99 1.87 0.05
C ASN A 85 -4.97 3.00 -0.25
N LEU A 86 -5.30 3.90 -1.19
CA LEU A 86 -4.42 5.00 -1.57
C LEU A 86 -4.05 5.95 -0.41
N LYS A 87 -5.00 6.19 0.52
CA LYS A 87 -4.74 7.02 1.70
C LYS A 87 -3.71 6.37 2.63
N GLY A 88 -3.86 5.07 2.90
CA GLY A 88 -2.90 4.30 3.68
C GLY A 88 -1.53 4.24 3.02
N ILE A 89 -1.46 4.14 1.69
CA ILE A 89 -0.18 4.16 0.95
C ILE A 89 0.53 5.50 1.10
N VAL A 90 -0.18 6.63 1.01
CA VAL A 90 0.42 7.96 1.20
C VAL A 90 0.86 8.20 2.64
N SER A 91 0.10 7.71 3.65
CA SER A 91 0.50 7.90 5.05
C SER A 91 1.81 7.20 5.40
N ILE A 92 2.17 6.15 4.67
CA ILE A 92 3.40 5.36 4.88
C ILE A 92 4.48 5.66 3.84
N GLU A 93 4.27 6.65 2.97
CA GLU A 93 5.13 6.89 1.81
C GLU A 93 6.60 7.18 2.19
N LYS A 94 6.80 7.87 3.31
CA LYS A 94 8.12 8.17 3.87
C LYS A 94 8.71 7.02 4.69
N ALA A 95 7.91 6.04 5.07
CA ALA A 95 8.42 4.88 5.78
C ALA A 95 9.28 4.06 4.82
N PRO A 96 10.45 3.55 5.26
CA PRO A 96 11.35 2.76 4.43
C PRO A 96 10.83 1.30 4.30
N ILE A 97 9.58 1.16 3.89
CA ILE A 97 8.82 -0.08 3.89
C ILE A 97 8.25 -0.34 2.49
N SER A 98 8.66 -1.44 1.86
CA SER A 98 7.96 -2.01 0.72
C SER A 98 6.84 -2.93 1.20
N ILE A 99 5.71 -2.95 0.49
CA ILE A 99 4.57 -3.80 0.81
C ILE A 99 4.17 -4.58 -0.44
N ARG A 100 4.10 -5.90 -0.29
CA ARG A 100 3.60 -6.84 -1.29
C ARG A 100 2.40 -7.60 -0.72
N SER A 101 1.32 -7.68 -1.49
CA SER A 101 0.10 -8.43 -1.11
C SER A 101 -0.38 -9.22 -2.31
N LYS A 102 -0.63 -10.53 -2.14
CA LYS A 102 -1.19 -11.40 -3.19
C LYS A 102 -0.45 -11.27 -4.53
N ASP A 103 0.88 -11.40 -4.48
CA ASP A 103 1.82 -11.25 -5.60
C ASP A 103 1.88 -9.86 -6.27
N ASN A 104 1.15 -8.88 -5.76
CA ASN A 104 1.11 -7.52 -6.28
C ASN A 104 1.86 -6.56 -5.37
N TRP A 105 2.51 -5.56 -5.98
CA TRP A 105 3.12 -4.45 -5.25
C TRP A 105 2.04 -3.48 -4.79
N VAL A 106 1.99 -3.22 -3.48
CA VAL A 106 1.15 -2.17 -2.88
C VAL A 106 1.96 -0.89 -2.71
N LYS A 107 3.22 -1.03 -2.29
CA LYS A 107 4.22 0.05 -2.23
C LYS A 107 5.59 -0.55 -2.53
N ARG A 108 6.37 0.10 -3.37
CA ARG A 108 7.79 -0.19 -3.56
C ARG A 108 8.52 1.07 -4.00
N HIS A 109 9.52 1.48 -3.23
CA HIS A 109 10.42 2.56 -3.61
C HIS A 109 11.88 2.13 -3.46
N ARG A 110 12.74 2.73 -4.27
CA ARG A 110 14.18 2.63 -4.08
C ARG A 110 14.54 3.30 -2.74
N GLY A 111 15.34 2.64 -1.91
CA GLY A 111 15.60 3.10 -0.54
C GLY A 111 14.71 2.45 0.52
N ASP A 112 13.67 1.70 0.15
CA ASP A 112 12.90 0.94 1.14
C ASP A 112 13.78 -0.18 1.72
N LEU A 113 13.83 -0.27 3.05
CA LEU A 113 14.76 -1.12 3.79
C LEU A 113 14.10 -2.41 4.29
N VAL A 114 12.79 -2.39 4.51
CA VAL A 114 12.04 -3.55 4.99
C VAL A 114 10.91 -3.87 4.04
N MET A 115 10.64 -5.15 3.81
CA MET A 115 9.53 -5.64 3.01
C MET A 115 8.52 -6.37 3.89
N ILE A 116 7.26 -5.93 3.84
CA ILE A 116 6.10 -6.63 4.39
C ILE A 116 5.45 -7.42 3.25
N THR A 117 5.33 -8.73 3.40
CA THR A 117 4.66 -9.61 2.45
C THR A 117 3.45 -10.26 3.12
N GLY A 118 2.26 -10.02 2.58
CA GLY A 118 1.06 -10.78 2.92
C GLY A 118 1.02 -12.10 2.14
N GLY A 119 0.78 -13.21 2.85
CA GLY A 119 0.60 -14.53 2.26
C GLY A 119 -0.78 -14.73 1.64
N HIS A 120 -1.07 -15.99 1.27
CA HIS A 120 -2.34 -16.36 0.66
C HIS A 120 -3.52 -16.07 1.60
N GLU A 121 -4.62 -15.55 1.05
CA GLU A 121 -5.85 -15.19 1.80
C GLU A 121 -5.62 -14.30 3.03
N ASP A 122 -4.51 -13.55 3.05
CA ASP A 122 -4.10 -12.72 4.19
C ASP A 122 -3.92 -13.51 5.50
N LEU A 123 -3.69 -14.82 5.45
CA LEU A 123 -3.55 -15.69 6.64
C LEU A 123 -2.23 -15.51 7.40
N GLU A 124 -1.22 -14.96 6.72
CA GLU A 124 0.12 -14.78 7.26
C GLU A 124 0.75 -13.48 6.76
N VAL A 125 1.68 -12.96 7.56
CA VAL A 125 2.48 -11.77 7.26
C VAL A 125 3.94 -12.08 7.56
N LEU A 126 4.80 -11.77 6.60
CA LEU A 126 6.24 -11.91 6.71
C LEU A 126 6.89 -10.53 6.59
N VAL A 127 7.80 -10.22 7.52
CA VAL A 127 8.64 -9.02 7.48
C VAL A 127 10.09 -9.44 7.28
N THR A 128 10.71 -8.93 6.21
CA THR A 128 12.09 -9.27 5.80
C THR A 128 12.88 -8.01 5.46
N PRO A 129 14.22 -8.01 5.56
CA PRO A 129 15.03 -6.96 4.97
C PRO A 129 14.95 -7.00 3.44
N THR A 130 15.09 -5.85 2.80
CA THR A 130 15.21 -5.74 1.34
C THR A 130 16.67 -5.91 0.90
N GLU A 131 16.89 -6.04 -0.41
CA GLU A 131 18.24 -5.93 -1.00
C GLU A 131 18.92 -4.59 -0.69
N GLU A 132 18.14 -3.52 -0.61
CA GLU A 132 18.65 -2.20 -0.25
C GLU A 132 19.16 -2.19 1.20
N PHE A 133 18.43 -2.82 2.13
CA PHE A 133 18.91 -2.99 3.51
C PHE A 133 20.23 -3.73 3.56
N MET A 134 20.38 -4.82 2.79
CA MET A 134 21.66 -5.53 2.71
C MET A 134 22.77 -4.63 2.18
N THR A 135 22.46 -3.76 1.21
CA THR A 135 23.43 -2.82 0.63
C THR A 135 23.88 -1.75 1.63
N VAL A 136 22.95 -1.21 2.42
CA VAL A 136 23.22 -0.12 3.38
C VAL A 136 23.83 -0.66 4.68
N ASN A 137 23.32 -1.78 5.18
CA ASN A 137 23.65 -2.29 6.52
C ASN A 137 24.58 -3.51 6.49
N GLY A 138 24.81 -4.12 5.32
CA GLY A 138 25.67 -5.31 5.17
C GLY A 138 25.13 -6.57 5.86
N ASN A 139 23.83 -6.63 6.15
CA ASN A 139 23.21 -7.71 6.92
C ASN A 139 21.96 -8.24 6.23
N GLU A 140 21.80 -9.56 6.19
CA GLU A 140 20.66 -10.28 5.60
C GLU A 140 19.49 -10.47 6.59
N PHE A 141 19.64 -10.00 7.83
CA PHE A 141 18.64 -10.12 8.90
C PHE A 141 18.12 -8.76 9.35
N LEU A 142 16.90 -8.74 9.89
CA LEU A 142 16.36 -7.55 10.55
C LEU A 142 17.25 -7.16 11.75
N PRO A 143 17.38 -5.87 12.08
CA PRO A 143 18.06 -5.44 13.30
C PRO A 143 17.41 -6.12 14.52
N GLU A 144 18.23 -6.61 15.46
CA GLU A 144 17.71 -7.34 16.63
C GLU A 144 16.64 -6.55 17.38
N ASP A 145 16.81 -5.24 17.50
CA ASP A 145 15.88 -4.40 18.25
C ASP A 145 14.55 -4.18 17.51
N LEU A 146 14.58 -4.09 16.18
CA LEU A 146 13.36 -4.10 15.37
C LEU A 146 12.65 -5.46 15.51
N LEU A 147 13.40 -6.55 15.42
CA LEU A 147 12.86 -7.90 15.55
C LEU A 147 12.23 -8.13 16.93
N LYS A 148 12.87 -7.67 18.01
CA LYS A 148 12.31 -7.69 19.38
C LYS A 148 10.99 -6.92 19.47
N ARG A 149 10.89 -5.73 18.86
CA ARG A 149 9.64 -4.95 18.82
C ARG A 149 8.52 -5.68 18.09
N LEU A 150 8.84 -6.31 16.96
CA LEU A 150 7.88 -7.12 16.20
C LEU A 150 7.44 -8.35 16.99
N ILE A 151 8.34 -9.02 17.69
CA ILE A 151 7.99 -10.14 18.57
C ILE A 151 7.04 -9.69 19.68
N ASN A 152 7.29 -8.53 20.29
CA ASN A 152 6.44 -8.00 21.36
C ASN A 152 4.99 -7.74 20.93
N ILE A 153 4.75 -7.45 19.65
CA ILE A 153 3.39 -7.27 19.13
C ILE A 153 2.76 -8.57 18.64
N GLY A 154 3.49 -9.68 18.60
CA GLY A 154 2.95 -11.02 18.32
C GLY A 154 3.69 -11.83 17.25
N TYR A 155 4.72 -11.28 16.60
CA TYR A 155 5.49 -12.02 15.60
C TYR A 155 6.37 -13.11 16.24
N GLN A 156 6.72 -14.12 15.44
CA GLN A 156 7.74 -15.12 15.74
C GLN A 156 9.02 -14.78 14.97
N ASN A 157 10.17 -14.99 15.59
CA ASN A 157 11.45 -14.97 14.88
C ASN A 157 11.59 -16.27 14.07
N ARG A 158 11.74 -16.13 12.75
CA ARG A 158 12.13 -17.22 11.84
C ARG A 158 13.41 -16.80 11.13
N ASP A 159 14.54 -17.26 11.66
CA ASP A 159 15.88 -17.04 11.08
C ASP A 159 16.20 -15.57 10.78
N GLY A 160 15.92 -14.67 11.71
CA GLY A 160 16.21 -13.23 11.57
C GLY A 160 15.14 -12.45 10.79
N HIS A 161 14.02 -13.10 10.48
CA HIS A 161 12.81 -12.51 9.90
C HIS A 161 11.65 -12.58 10.90
N ALA A 162 10.68 -11.69 10.76
CA ALA A 162 9.48 -11.71 11.59
C ALA A 162 8.33 -12.35 10.83
N PHE A 163 7.78 -13.44 11.36
CA PHE A 163 6.62 -14.14 10.80
C PHE A 163 5.43 -14.09 11.75
N TYR A 164 4.26 -13.79 11.22
CA TYR A 164 3.00 -13.88 11.97
C TYR A 164 1.96 -14.64 11.15
N ALA A 165 1.23 -15.51 11.84
CA ALA A 165 -0.03 -16.08 11.37
C ALA A 165 -1.02 -16.03 12.53
N ASN A 166 -2.29 -15.74 12.24
CA ASN A 166 -3.30 -15.74 13.29
C ASN A 166 -3.42 -17.17 13.88
N PRO A 167 -3.31 -17.36 15.21
CA PRO A 167 -3.43 -18.67 15.84
C PRO A 167 -4.77 -19.39 15.57
N GLU A 168 -5.83 -18.63 15.28
CA GLU A 168 -7.16 -19.16 14.99
C GLU A 168 -7.34 -19.54 13.52
N GLY A 169 -6.33 -19.29 12.67
CA GLY A 169 -6.39 -19.56 11.23
C GLY A 169 -7.24 -18.56 10.45
N GLU A 170 -7.58 -17.43 11.06
CA GLU A 170 -8.31 -16.33 10.41
C GLU A 170 -7.36 -15.38 9.68
N PRO A 171 -7.85 -14.62 8.69
CA PRO A 171 -7.06 -13.55 8.08
C PRO A 171 -6.49 -12.58 9.12
N VAL A 172 -5.24 -12.17 8.92
CA VAL A 172 -4.57 -11.19 9.77
C VAL A 172 -5.36 -9.88 9.72
N SER A 173 -5.75 -9.39 10.89
CA SER A 173 -6.61 -8.21 11.02
C SER A 173 -5.91 -6.94 10.52
N ASP A 174 -6.71 -5.99 10.05
CA ASP A 174 -6.20 -4.68 9.61
C ASP A 174 -5.57 -3.90 10.76
N ASP A 175 -6.06 -4.07 11.98
CA ASP A 175 -5.46 -3.48 13.19
C ASP A 175 -4.03 -4.00 13.42
N PHE A 176 -3.81 -5.31 13.25
CA PHE A 176 -2.49 -5.91 13.38
C PHE A 176 -1.54 -5.46 12.25
N LYS A 177 -2.04 -5.37 11.01
CA LYS A 177 -1.28 -4.82 9.87
C LYS A 177 -0.89 -3.36 10.12
N THR A 178 -1.82 -2.56 10.64
CA THR A 178 -1.58 -1.16 11.01
C THR A 178 -0.53 -1.04 12.11
N LEU A 179 -0.63 -1.87 13.15
CA LEU A 179 0.34 -1.94 14.23
C LEU A 179 1.74 -2.31 13.71
N THR A 180 1.82 -3.29 12.80
CA THR A 180 3.08 -3.71 12.16
C THR A 180 3.76 -2.53 11.46
N ILE A 181 3.03 -1.82 10.59
CA ILE A 181 3.59 -0.69 9.85
C ILE A 181 4.05 0.41 10.80
N ARG A 182 3.24 0.73 11.82
CA ARG A 182 3.60 1.72 12.84
C ARG A 182 4.90 1.34 13.56
N THR A 183 5.00 0.10 14.06
CA THR A 183 6.19 -0.39 14.78
C THR A 183 7.47 -0.29 13.95
N ILE A 184 7.42 -0.63 12.65
CA ILE A 184 8.57 -0.51 11.76
C ILE A 184 8.91 0.96 11.49
N THR A 185 7.89 1.80 11.28
CA THR A 185 8.08 3.23 11.01
C THR A 185 8.73 3.95 12.19
N GLU A 186 8.19 3.76 13.40
CA GLU A 186 8.74 4.31 14.65
C GLU A 186 10.19 3.87 14.86
N TYR A 187 10.52 2.60 14.57
CA TYR A 187 11.90 2.12 14.66
C TYR A 187 12.86 2.92 13.78
N PHE A 188 12.51 3.16 12.51
CA PHE A 188 13.39 3.89 11.59
C PHE A 188 13.38 5.41 11.80
N GLU A 189 12.33 5.96 12.39
CA GLU A 189 12.34 7.35 12.87
C GLU A 189 13.33 7.53 14.02
N GLU A 190 13.44 6.55 14.92
CA GLU A 190 14.41 6.53 16.01
C GLU A 190 15.84 6.15 15.55
N HIS A 191 15.95 5.40 14.45
CA HIS A 191 17.22 4.89 13.90
C HIS A 191 17.38 5.30 12.42
N PRO A 192 17.51 6.61 12.13
CA PRO A 192 17.68 7.09 10.77
C PRO A 192 18.95 6.48 10.17
N GLN A 193 18.81 5.83 9.02
CA GLN A 193 19.94 5.33 8.24
C GLN A 193 20.52 6.50 7.44
N HIS A 194 21.84 6.70 7.49
CA HIS A 194 22.56 7.76 6.80
C HIS A 194 23.19 7.27 5.50
#